data_AF-A0A6A8LS13-F1
#
_entry.id   AF-A0A6A8LS13-F1
#
_cell.length_a   1.000
_cell.length_b   1.000
_cell.length_c   1.000
_cell.angle_alpha   90.00
_cell.angle_beta   90.00
_cell.angle_gamma   90.00
#
_symmetry.space_group_name_H-M   'P 1'
#
loop_
_entity.id
_entity.type
_entity.pdbx_description
1 polymer ?
#
loop_
_entity_poly.entity_id
_entity_poly.type
_entity_poly.pdbx_seq_one_letter_code
_entity_poly.pdbx_strand_id
1 'polypeptide(L)' 'MTALQFLWFILIGVLFAGFFFLDGFDYGVGMATKTLAQNDAERTQLIRTIGPVWDGNEVWLITAGGAMFASFPYWYAS' A
#
# COMPACT_ATOMS: atom_id res chain seq x y z
N MET A 1 16.78 12.76 -18.46
CA MET A 1 16.52 11.38 -17.98
C MET A 1 16.96 10.41 -19.05
N THR A 2 17.72 9.38 -18.68
CA THR A 2 18.01 8.25 -19.57
C THR A 2 16.77 7.36 -19.74
N ALA A 3 16.75 6.48 -20.75
CA ALA A 3 15.65 5.53 -20.94
C ALA A 3 15.43 4.64 -19.70
N LEU A 4 16.52 4.22 -19.04
CA LEU A 4 16.46 3.42 -17.82
C LEU A 4 15.87 4.22 -16.64
N GLN A 5 16.23 5.50 -16.48
CA GLN A 5 15.62 6.36 -15.48
C GLN A 5 14.12 6.55 -15.74
N PHE A 6 13.72 6.74 -17.00
CA PHE A 6 12.31 6.86 -17.35
C PHE A 6 11.52 5.57 -17.07
N LEU A 7 12.10 4.40 -17.36
CA LEU A 7 11.52 3.11 -17.02
C LEU A 7 11.32 2.98 -15.50
N TRP A 8 12.36 3.23 -14.70
CA TRP A 8 12.27 3.14 -13.23
C TRP A 8 11.26 4.12 -12.63
N PHE A 9 11.16 5.32 -13.19
CA PHE A 9 10.14 6.28 -12.78
C PHE A 9 8.72 5.71 -12.96
N ILE A 10 8.43 5.09 -14.11
CA ILE A 10 7.15 4.42 -14.35
C ILE A 10 6.94 3.25 -13.39
N LEU A 11 7.96 2.40 -13.20
CA LEU A 11 7.86 1.25 -12.30
C LEU A 11 7.54 1.66 -10.86
N ILE A 12 8.18 2.72 -10.36
CA ILE A 12 7.85 3.30 -9.05
C ILE A 12 6.40 3.78 -9.01
N GLY A 13 5.94 4.47 -10.06
CA GLY A 13 4.55 4.89 -10.18
C GLY A 13 3.57 3.71 -10.12
N VAL A 14 3.89 2.60 -10.79
CA VAL A 14 3.09 1.36 -10.74
C VAL A 14 3.11 0.74 -9.34
N LEU A 15 4.25 0.71 -8.66
CA LEU A 15 4.35 0.18 -7.29
C LEU A 15 3.50 0.99 -6.32
N PHE A 16 3.56 2.32 -6.38
CA PHE A 16 2.72 3.17 -5.54
C PHE A 16 1.23 3.10 -5.92
N ALA A 17 0.90 3.01 -7.21
CA ALA A 17 -0.49 2.84 -7.64
C ALA A 17 -1.07 1.51 -7.15
N GLY A 18 -0.29 0.42 -7.22
CA GLY A 18 -0.66 -0.88 -6.67
C GLY A 18 -0.84 -0.80 -5.15
N PHE A 19 0.09 -0.16 -4.44
CA PHE A 19 -0.04 0.09 -3.00
C PHE A 19 -1.33 0.83 -2.65
N PHE A 20 -1.60 1.98 -3.28
CA PHE A 20 -2.80 2.76 -3.00
C PHE A 20 -4.10 2.02 -3.32
N PHE A 21 -4.08 1.16 -4.35
CA PHE A 21 -5.24 0.36 -4.71
C PHE A 21 -5.49 -0.78 -3.71
N LEU A 22 -4.43 -1.51 -3.34
CA LEU A 22 -4.52 -2.67 -2.46
C LEU A 22 -4.64 -2.26 -1.00
N ASP A 23 -3.69 -1.52 -0.47
CA ASP A 23 -3.70 -1.10 0.94
C ASP A 23 -4.79 -0.04 1.20
N GLY A 24 -5.24 0.66 0.16
CA GLY A 24 -6.34 1.63 0.26
C GLY A 24 -7.66 1.01 0.73
N PHE A 25 -7.99 -0.22 0.32
CA PHE A 25 -9.20 -0.88 0.83
C PHE A 25 -9.00 -1.40 2.26
N ASP A 26 -7.78 -1.80 2.65
CA ASP A 26 -7.46 -2.22 4.02
C ASP A 26 -7.69 -1.06 5.00
N TYR A 27 -7.17 0.13 4.67
CA TYR A 27 -7.47 1.35 5.42
C TYR A 27 -8.96 1.70 5.37
N GLY A 28 -9.62 1.49 4.23
CA GLY A 28 -11.06 1.66 4.07
C GLY A 28 -11.87 0.82 5.05
N VAL A 29 -11.56 -0.48 5.16
CA VAL A 29 -12.18 -1.40 6.11
C VAL A 29 -11.83 -1.00 7.55
N GLY A 30 -10.58 -0.63 7.82
CA GLY A 30 -10.14 -0.11 9.11
C GLY A 30 -10.94 1.10 9.57
N MET A 31 -11.17 2.08 8.69
CA MET A 31 -12.01 3.25 8.95
C MET A 31 -13.49 2.86 9.14
N ALA A 32 -13.99 1.94 8.31
CA ALA A 32 -15.36 1.46 8.38
C ALA A 32 -15.69 0.80 9.73
N THR A 33 -14.71 0.25 10.45
CA THR A 33 -14.94 -0.27 11.82
C THR A 33 -15.43 0.78 12.80
N LYS A 34 -15.16 2.07 12.57
CA LYS A 34 -15.64 3.15 13.43
C LYS A 34 -17.01 3.69 13.02
N THR A 35 -17.39 3.52 11.75
CA THR A 35 -18.63 4.10 11.19
C THR A 35 -19.75 3.09 10.98
N LEU A 36 -19.42 1.82 10.73
CA LEU A 36 -20.38 0.76 10.40
C LEU A 36 -20.61 -0.24 11.54
N ALA A 37 -19.57 -0.57 12.32
CA ALA A 37 -19.72 -1.55 13.40
C ALA A 37 -20.43 -0.94 14.61
N GLN A 38 -21.47 -1.62 15.11
CA GLN A 38 -22.24 -1.21 16.29
C GLN A 38 -21.77 -1.92 17.56
N ASN A 39 -20.98 -3.00 17.42
CA ASN A 39 -20.46 -3.81 18.51
C ASN A 39 -19.12 -4.48 18.13
N ASP A 40 -18.46 -5.10 19.12
CA ASP A 40 -17.14 -5.73 18.95
C ASP A 40 -17.16 -6.94 18.00
N ALA A 41 -18.30 -7.64 17.90
CA ALA A 41 -18.45 -8.78 17.00
C ALA A 41 -18.45 -8.32 15.54
N GLU A 42 -19.20 -7.27 15.22
CA GLU A 42 -19.23 -6.65 13.89
C GLU A 42 -17.87 -6.02 13.51
N ARG A 43 -17.20 -5.38 14.48
CA ARG A 43 -15.83 -4.89 14.27
C ARG A 43 -14.87 -6.01 13.90
N THR A 44 -14.97 -7.14 14.59
CA THR A 44 -14.17 -8.33 14.29
C THR A 44 -14.51 -8.91 12.93
N GLN A 45 -15.79 -8.92 12.54
CA GLN A 45 -16.21 -9.37 11.21
C GLN A 45 -15.61 -8.51 10.09
N LEU A 46 -15.64 -7.19 10.23
CA LEU A 46 -15.01 -6.27 9.27
C LEU A 46 -13.49 -6.52 9.17
N ILE A 47 -12.77 -6.60 10.29
CA ILE A 47 -11.31 -6.86 10.25
C ILE A 47 -11.00 -8.21 9.59
N ARG A 48 -11.82 -9.24 9.82
CA ARG A 48 -11.62 -10.56 9.22
C ARG A 48 -11.76 -10.58 7.70
N THR A 49 -12.40 -9.58 7.07
CA THR A 49 -12.50 -9.53 5.60
C THR A 49 -11.16 -9.25 4.93
N ILE A 50 -10.24 -8.57 5.63
CA ILE A 50 -8.92 -8.17 5.11
C ILE A 50 -7.77 -9.02 5.66
N GLY A 51 -7.99 -9.71 6.78
CA GLY A 51 -6.96 -10.50 7.47
C GLY A 51 -6.10 -11.43 6.58
N PRO A 52 -6.65 -12.13 5.57
CA PRO A 52 -5.86 -13.00 4.70
C PRO A 52 -4.92 -12.29 3.71
N VAL A 53 -5.11 -11.00 3.45
CA VAL A 53 -4.42 -10.29 2.35
C VAL A 53 -3.62 -9.07 2.82
N TRP A 54 -3.97 -8.48 3.96
CA TRP A 54 -3.40 -7.24 4.45
C TRP A 54 -1.87 -7.27 4.56
N ASP A 55 -1.30 -8.31 5.16
CA ASP A 55 0.17 -8.45 5.30
C ASP A 55 0.88 -8.49 3.93
N GLY A 56 0.23 -9.03 2.90
CA GLY A 56 0.75 -9.01 1.53
C GLY A 56 0.64 -7.64 0.85
N ASN A 57 -0.37 -6.85 1.20
CA ASN A 57 -0.57 -5.51 0.64
C ASN A 57 0.50 -4.54 1.15
N GLU A 58 0.93 -4.64 2.41
CA GLU A 58 2.01 -3.82 2.97
C GLU A 58 3.34 -4.00 2.22
N VAL A 59 3.60 -5.18 1.65
CA VAL A 59 4.82 -5.47 0.87
C VAL A 59 4.95 -4.56 -0.35
N TRP A 60 3.85 -4.04 -0.90
CA TRP A 60 3.90 -3.08 -2.00
C TRP A 60 4.57 -1.77 -1.60
N LEU A 61 4.31 -1.28 -0.38
CA LEU A 61 4.97 -0.08 0.14
C LEU A 61 6.46 -0.33 0.38
N ILE A 62 6.79 -1.47 0.98
CA ILE A 62 8.18 -1.87 1.24
C ILE A 62 8.95 -1.94 -0.09
N THR A 63 8.35 -2.55 -1.10
CA THR A 63 8.95 -2.70 -2.44
C THR A 63 9.07 -1.35 -3.13
N ALA A 64 8.06 -0.47 -3.05
CA ALA A 64 8.13 0.89 -3.58
C ALA A 64 9.27 1.70 -2.95
N GLY A 65 9.41 1.64 -1.63
CA GLY A 65 10.50 2.28 -0.90
C GLY A 65 11.87 1.71 -1.29
N GLY A 66 12.00 0.39 -1.36
CA GLY A 66 13.23 -0.29 -1.79
C GLY A 66 13.61 0.02 -3.24
N ALA A 67 12.65 0.06 -4.16
CA ALA A 67 12.85 0.43 -5.55
C ALA A 67 13.28 1.90 -5.68
N MET A 68 12.69 2.80 -4.88
CA MET A 68 13.08 4.21 -4.84
C MET A 68 14.50 4.37 -4.27
N PHE A 69 14.86 3.66 -3.21
CA PHE A 69 16.22 3.63 -2.68
C PHE A 69 17.23 3.14 -3.72
N ALA A 70 16.90 2.07 -4.47
CA ALA A 70 17.81 1.48 -5.45
C ALA A 70 17.96 2.30 -6.74
N SER A 71 16.90 2.96 -7.22
CA SER A 71 16.89 3.65 -8.52
C SER A 71 16.96 5.18 -8.43
N PHE A 72 16.46 5.78 -7.36
CA PHE A 72 16.46 7.23 -7.09
C PHE A 72 16.82 7.54 -5.62
N PRO A 73 18.06 7.24 -5.18
CA PRO A 73 18.46 7.35 -3.77
C PRO A 73 18.31 8.76 -3.19
N TYR A 74 18.52 9.81 -4.00
CA TYR A 74 18.32 11.19 -3.55
C TYR A 74 16.85 11.49 -3.25
N TRP A 75 15.90 10.94 -4.02
CA TRP A 75 14.47 11.10 -3.72
C TRP A 75 14.08 10.35 -2.45
N TYR A 76 14.66 9.18 -2.23
CA TYR A 76 14.44 8.41 -1.01
C TYR A 76 14.96 9.12 0.25
N ALA A 77 16.06 9.86 0.15
CA ALA A 77 16.73 10.51 1.28
C ALA A 77 16.32 11.98 1.52
N SER A 78 15.34 12.49 0.78
CA SER A 78 14.89 13.90 0.84
C SER A 78 13.79 14.13 1.88
#